data_AF-A0A9X4E1C4-F1
#
_entry.id   AF-A0A9X4E1C4-F1
#
_cell.length_a   1.000
_cell.length_b   1.000
_cell.length_c   1.000
_cell.angle_alpha   90.00
_cell.angle_beta   90.00
_cell.angle_gamma   90.00
#
_symmetry.space_group_name_H-M   'P 1'
#
loop_
_entity.id
_entity.type
_entity.pdbx_description
1 polymer ?
#
loop_
_entity_poly.entity_id
_entity_poly.type
_entity_poly.pdbx_seq_one_letter_code
_entity_poly.pdbx_strand_id
1 'polypeptide(L)'
;MMYAADMLQRYSHDGLVYRAFDHAVIAAAGMVVAVPLVQTAGVLKHLVDQSPVPWQELWAVLDAEPETQAMFDRDLSIPPIIHRLGLADTVLDVAKLPEYRATVFIHPETGLRLGISSDYIHKTNKANR
;
A
#
# COMPACT_ATOMS: atom_id res chain seq x y z
N MET A 1 -14.17 5.33 4.56
CA MET A 1 -14.26 3.88 4.26
C MET A 1 -13.32 3.14 5.21
N MET A 2 -13.74 2.02 5.80
CA MET A 2 -12.83 1.16 6.61
C MET A 2 -12.36 -0.04 5.79
N TYR A 3 -11.13 -0.49 6.01
CA TYR A 3 -10.50 -1.63 5.35
C TYR A 3 -10.56 -2.86 6.25
N ALA A 4 -11.20 -3.93 5.80
CA ALA A 4 -11.29 -5.16 6.60
C ALA A 4 -9.95 -5.90 6.63
N ALA A 5 -9.52 -6.33 7.81
CA ALA A 5 -8.25 -7.04 7.99
C ALA A 5 -8.20 -8.37 7.21
N ASP A 6 -9.32 -9.09 7.07
CA ASP A 6 -9.41 -10.32 6.28
C ASP A 6 -9.24 -10.06 4.77
N MET A 7 -9.64 -8.88 4.29
CA MET A 7 -9.41 -8.45 2.91
C MET A 7 -7.91 -8.20 2.69
N LEU A 8 -7.23 -7.49 3.60
CA LEU A 8 -5.80 -7.27 3.54
C LEU A 8 -5.03 -8.61 3.55
N GLN A 9 -5.44 -9.54 4.41
CA GLN A 9 -4.84 -10.85 4.54
C GLN A 9 -4.77 -11.62 3.22
N ARG A 10 -5.82 -11.54 2.38
CA ARG A 10 -5.89 -12.22 1.07
C ARG A 10 -4.84 -11.75 0.07
N TYR A 11 -4.32 -10.54 0.26
CA TYR A 11 -3.30 -9.96 -0.61
C TYR A 11 -1.89 -10.00 0.00
N SER A 12 -1.75 -10.39 1.27
CA SER A 12 -0.42 -10.59 1.85
C SER A 12 0.27 -11.79 1.21
N HIS A 13 1.58 -11.67 1.00
CA HIS A 13 2.41 -12.72 0.44
C HIS A 13 2.46 -14.01 1.30
N ASP A 14 2.25 -13.88 2.61
CA ASP A 14 2.33 -14.95 3.61
C ASP A 14 0.98 -15.23 4.31
N GLY A 15 -0.08 -14.53 3.90
CA GLY A 15 -1.39 -14.63 4.53
C GLY A 15 -1.46 -14.07 5.95
N LEU A 16 -0.52 -13.20 6.36
CA LEU A 16 -0.53 -12.52 7.64
C LEU A 16 -0.81 -11.01 7.47
N VAL A 17 -1.39 -10.41 8.51
CA VAL A 17 -1.49 -8.95 8.63
C VAL A 17 -0.74 -8.55 9.89
N TYR A 18 0.18 -7.61 9.71
CA TYR A 18 1.08 -7.15 10.74
C TYR A 18 0.55 -5.87 11.38
N ARG A 19 0.97 -5.59 12.60
CA ARG A 19 0.75 -4.33 13.29
C ARG A 19 2.11 -3.69 13.55
N ALA A 20 2.33 -2.53 12.94
CA ALA A 20 3.54 -1.73 13.15
C ALA A 20 3.20 -0.25 13.00
N PHE A 21 3.80 0.60 13.85
CA PHE A 21 3.62 2.06 13.82
C PHE A 21 2.14 2.52 13.78
N ASP A 22 1.26 1.84 14.52
CA ASP A 22 -0.20 2.09 14.50
C ASP A 22 -0.90 1.90 13.14
N HIS A 23 -0.31 1.06 12.29
CA HIS A 23 -0.89 0.62 11.02
C HIS A 23 -1.09 -0.90 11.00
N ALA A 24 -2.14 -1.34 10.31
CA ALA A 24 -2.23 -2.68 9.77
C ALA A 24 -1.42 -2.74 8.47
N VAL A 25 -0.42 -3.62 8.42
CA VAL A 25 0.58 -3.66 7.35
C VAL A 25 0.59 -5.04 6.69
N ILE A 26 0.66 -5.05 5.36
CA ILE A 26 0.94 -6.26 4.58
C ILE A 26 2.04 -5.97 3.57
N ALA A 27 2.81 -7.01 3.26
CA ALA A 27 3.67 -7.03 2.08
C ALA A 27 3.02 -7.90 1.01
N ALA A 28 3.00 -7.37 -0.21
CA ALA A 28 2.58 -8.08 -1.42
C ALA A 28 3.70 -7.99 -2.46
N ALA A 29 3.57 -8.69 -3.59
CA ALA A 29 4.59 -8.69 -4.63
C ALA A 29 4.91 -7.26 -5.12
N GLY A 30 6.10 -6.76 -4.76
CA GLY A 30 6.56 -5.41 -5.12
C GLY A 30 5.82 -4.27 -4.42
N MET A 31 5.06 -4.54 -3.35
CA MET A 31 4.22 -3.56 -2.67
C MET A 31 4.25 -3.71 -1.15
N VAL A 32 4.16 -2.58 -0.45
CA VAL A 32 3.87 -2.50 0.99
C VAL A 32 2.62 -1.65 1.16
N VAL A 33 1.63 -2.16 1.88
CA VAL A 33 0.40 -1.44 2.19
C VAL A 33 0.36 -1.22 3.70
N ALA A 34 0.22 0.04 4.10
CA ALA A 34 0.03 0.43 5.48
C ALA A 34 -1.30 1.18 5.62
N VAL A 35 -2.22 0.60 6.38
CA VAL A 35 -3.53 1.19 6.67
C VAL A 35 -3.56 1.63 8.12
N PRO A 36 -3.90 2.88 8.44
CA PRO A 36 -4.05 3.30 9.84
C PRO A 36 -5.02 2.37 10.59
N LEU A 37 -4.67 1.97 11.82
CA LEU A 37 -5.53 1.05 12.60
C LEU A 37 -6.94 1.61 12.82
N VAL A 38 -7.07 2.94 12.91
CA VAL A 38 -8.36 3.65 13.01
C VAL A 38 -9.24 3.49 11.77
N GLN A 39 -8.64 3.19 10.61
CA GLN A 39 -9.32 2.86 9.37
C GLN A 39 -9.41 1.35 9.12
N THR A 40 -8.97 0.51 10.07
CA THR A 40 -8.98 -0.94 9.92
C THR A 40 -10.16 -1.57 10.66
N ALA A 41 -10.95 -2.40 9.98
CA ALA A 41 -12.09 -3.12 10.53
C ALA A 41 -11.75 -4.59 10.82
N GLY A 42 -12.46 -5.18 11.80
CA GLY A 42 -12.33 -6.58 12.17
C GLY A 42 -11.58 -6.82 13.49
N VAL A 43 -11.03 -8.02 13.66
CA VAL A 43 -10.40 -8.45 14.92
C VAL A 43 -8.91 -8.08 14.93
N LEU A 44 -8.59 -6.92 15.51
CA LEU A 44 -7.22 -6.38 15.52
C LEU A 44 -6.28 -7.07 16.53
N LYS A 45 -6.80 -7.80 17.51
CA LYS A 45 -5.99 -8.50 18.54
C LYS A 45 -5.12 -9.64 17.99
N HIS A 46 -5.35 -10.04 16.74
CA HIS A 46 -4.65 -11.14 16.09
C HIS A 46 -3.62 -10.68 15.05
N LEU A 47 -3.46 -9.37 14.88
CA LEU A 47 -2.40 -8.84 14.04
C LEU A 47 -1.03 -9.18 14.65
N VAL A 48 -0.07 -9.54 13.80
CA VAL A 48 1.28 -9.90 14.24
C VAL A 48 2.04 -8.62 14.60
N ASP A 49 2.50 -8.49 15.84
CA ASP A 49 3.19 -7.29 16.34
C ASP A 49 4.67 -7.22 15.89
N GLN A 50 4.85 -7.10 14.58
CA GLN A 50 6.13 -7.03 13.86
C GLN A 50 5.94 -6.25 12.54
N SER A 51 6.94 -6.22 11.67
CA SER A 51 6.85 -5.64 10.32
C SER A 51 7.09 -6.72 9.26
N PRO A 52 6.32 -6.77 8.15
CA PRO A 52 6.53 -7.73 7.07
C PRO A 52 7.72 -7.38 6.16
N VAL A 53 8.26 -6.17 6.32
CA VAL A 53 9.44 -5.64 5.61
C VAL A 53 10.41 -5.04 6.62
N PRO A 54 11.70 -4.80 6.27
CA PRO A 54 12.62 -4.08 7.13
C PRO A 54 11.99 -2.79 7.67
N TRP A 55 12.15 -2.53 8.97
CA TRP A 55 11.46 -1.42 9.64
C TRP A 55 11.79 -0.06 9.01
N GLN A 56 13.00 0.11 8.46
CA GLN A 56 13.38 1.32 7.75
C GLN A 56 12.61 1.53 6.44
N GLU A 57 12.23 0.45 5.75
CA GLU A 57 11.42 0.52 4.53
C GLU A 57 10.00 0.95 4.86
N LEU A 58 9.38 0.35 5.87
CA LEU A 58 8.06 0.75 6.34
C LEU A 58 8.07 2.19 6.86
N TRP A 59 9.08 2.57 7.65
CA TRP A 59 9.22 3.95 8.13
C TRP A 59 9.31 4.94 6.98
N ALA A 60 10.15 4.67 5.98
CA ALA A 60 10.30 5.53 4.81
C ALA A 60 8.99 5.68 4.02
N VAL A 61 8.18 4.61 3.90
CA VAL A 61 6.83 4.70 3.31
C VAL A 61 5.90 5.58 4.14
N LEU A 62 5.94 5.47 5.47
CA LEU A 62 5.09 6.22 6.39
C LEU A 62 5.50 7.70 6.54
N ASP A 63 6.78 8.00 6.40
CA ASP A 63 7.36 9.34 6.58
C ASP A 63 7.40 10.15 5.29
N ALA A 64 7.21 9.50 4.12
CA ALA A 64 7.24 10.17 2.83
C ALA A 64 6.26 11.36 2.77
N GLU A 65 6.79 12.53 2.42
CA GLU A 65 5.99 13.74 2.22
C GLU A 65 5.49 13.82 0.78
N PRO A 66 4.21 14.13 0.55
CA PRO A 66 3.66 14.21 -0.80
C PRO A 66 4.24 15.39 -1.58
N GLU A 67 4.64 15.13 -2.83
CA GLU A 67 5.23 16.13 -3.74
C GLU A 67 4.25 16.55 -4.83
N THR A 68 3.34 15.65 -5.21
CA THR A 68 2.41 15.84 -6.32
C THR A 68 1.12 15.04 -6.11
N GLN A 69 0.17 15.19 -7.02
CA GLN A 69 -1.05 14.40 -7.05
C GLN A 69 -1.15 13.63 -8.36
N ALA A 70 -1.63 12.40 -8.29
CA ALA A 70 -1.90 11.58 -9.47
C ALA A 70 -3.11 10.68 -9.25
N MET A 71 -3.68 10.23 -10.36
CA MET A 71 -4.70 9.17 -10.37
C MET A 71 -4.20 8.06 -11.30
N PHE A 72 -4.58 6.83 -11.03
CA PHE A 72 -4.28 5.73 -11.93
C PHE A 72 -5.00 5.95 -13.28
N ASP A 73 -4.30 5.63 -14.37
CA ASP A 73 -4.90 5.62 -15.70
C ASP A 73 -5.89 4.45 -15.80
N ARG A 74 -7.11 4.74 -16.26
CA ARG A 74 -8.20 3.77 -16.39
C ARG A 74 -7.91 2.71 -17.46
N ASP A 75 -7.05 3.03 -18.41
CA ASP A 75 -6.72 2.14 -19.52
C ASP A 75 -5.54 1.21 -19.18
N LEU A 76 -4.91 1.37 -18.01
CA LEU A 76 -3.83 0.49 -17.55
C LEU A 76 -4.37 -0.70 -16.74
N SER A 77 -3.71 -1.85 -16.88
CA SER A 77 -3.98 -2.99 -16.01
C SER A 77 -3.50 -2.68 -14.60
N ILE A 78 -4.44 -2.44 -13.70
CA ILE A 78 -4.20 -2.14 -12.29
C ILE A 78 -4.31 -3.44 -11.46
N PRO A 79 -3.33 -3.75 -10.59
CA PRO A 79 -3.42 -4.90 -9.69
C PRO A 79 -4.72 -4.91 -8.85
N PRO A 80 -5.38 -6.06 -8.65
CA PRO A 80 -6.66 -6.14 -7.93
C PRO A 80 -6.65 -5.52 -6.53
N ILE A 81 -5.52 -5.59 -5.83
CA ILE A 81 -5.35 -4.97 -4.51
C ILE A 81 -5.56 -3.45 -4.58
N ILE A 82 -5.08 -2.76 -5.62
CA ILE A 82 -5.21 -1.29 -5.75
C ILE A 82 -6.69 -0.91 -5.91
N HIS A 83 -7.47 -1.68 -6.67
CA HIS A 83 -8.93 -1.50 -6.73
C HIS A 83 -9.60 -1.76 -5.39
N ARG A 84 -9.22 -2.84 -4.68
CA ARG A 84 -9.81 -3.17 -3.38
C ARG A 84 -9.48 -2.18 -2.29
N LEU A 85 -8.34 -1.51 -2.39
CA LEU A 85 -7.97 -0.39 -1.52
C LEU A 85 -8.65 0.93 -1.93
N GLY A 86 -9.48 0.92 -2.98
CA GLY A 86 -10.16 2.14 -3.47
C GLY A 86 -9.21 3.16 -4.09
N LEU A 87 -7.96 2.78 -4.41
CA LEU A 87 -6.95 3.71 -4.90
C LEU A 87 -7.08 4.00 -6.40
N ALA A 88 -7.66 3.07 -7.16
CA ALA A 88 -7.75 3.17 -8.62
C ALA A 88 -8.60 4.37 -9.09
N ASP A 89 -9.62 4.74 -8.33
CA ASP A 89 -10.62 5.75 -8.71
C ASP A 89 -10.47 7.05 -7.91
N THR A 90 -9.33 7.24 -7.24
CA THR A 90 -9.07 8.37 -6.35
C THR A 90 -7.87 9.18 -6.82
N VAL A 91 -7.94 10.50 -6.67
CA VAL A 91 -6.77 11.37 -6.77
C VAL A 91 -5.95 11.20 -5.49
N LEU A 92 -4.75 10.65 -5.64
CA LEU A 92 -3.85 10.30 -4.55
C LEU A 92 -2.74 11.34 -4.46
N ASP A 93 -2.30 11.61 -3.24
CA ASP A 93 -1.03 12.30 -3.06
C ASP A 93 0.11 11.31 -3.32
N VAL A 94 1.20 11.79 -3.92
CA VAL A 94 2.29 10.95 -4.42
C VAL A 94 3.62 11.50 -3.96
N ALA A 95 4.46 10.60 -3.44
CA ALA A 95 5.84 10.87 -3.06
C ALA A 95 6.79 9.89 -3.78
N LYS A 96 8.00 10.35 -4.08
CA LYS A 96 9.06 9.48 -4.60
C LYS A 96 9.90 8.94 -3.46
N LEU A 97 10.30 7.67 -3.59
CA LEU A 97 11.16 7.01 -2.62
C LEU A 97 12.36 6.38 -3.35
N PRO A 98 13.33 7.21 -3.79
CA PRO A 98 14.39 6.81 -4.72
C PRO A 98 15.32 5.74 -4.15
N GLU A 99 15.58 5.75 -2.85
CA GLU A 99 16.43 4.78 -2.14
C GLU A 99 15.88 3.35 -2.20
N TYR A 100 14.55 3.21 -2.34
CA TYR A 100 13.88 1.92 -2.56
C TYR A 100 13.44 1.72 -4.02
N ARG A 101 13.81 2.65 -4.92
CA ARG A 101 13.32 2.71 -6.31
C ARG A 101 11.80 2.57 -6.37
N ALA A 102 11.08 3.25 -5.47
CA ALA A 102 9.65 3.11 -5.26
C ALA A 102 8.89 4.44 -5.41
N THR A 103 7.58 4.34 -5.51
CA THR A 103 6.64 5.47 -5.41
C THR A 103 5.67 5.17 -4.28
N VAL A 104 5.35 6.17 -3.46
CA VAL A 104 4.35 6.07 -2.40
C VAL A 104 3.09 6.79 -2.85
N PHE A 105 1.97 6.09 -2.80
CA PHE A 105 0.65 6.66 -2.98
C PHE A 105 -0.05 6.79 -1.63
N ILE A 106 -0.62 7.96 -1.36
CA ILE A 106 -1.25 8.30 -0.09
C ILE A 106 -2.71 8.65 -0.37
N HIS A 107 -3.63 7.95 0.31
CA HIS A 107 -5.05 8.22 0.19
C HIS A 107 -5.42 9.42 1.07
N PRO A 108 -5.90 10.54 0.51
CA PRO A 108 -6.04 11.80 1.25
C PRO A 108 -7.04 11.73 2.42
N GLU A 109 -8.12 10.96 2.26
CA GLU A 109 -9.14 10.84 3.31
C GLU A 109 -8.84 9.81 4.39
N THR A 110 -8.15 8.72 4.05
CA THR A 110 -7.97 7.57 4.96
C THR A 110 -6.57 7.52 5.56
N GLY A 111 -5.60 8.23 4.98
CA GLY A 111 -4.20 8.12 5.36
C GLY A 111 -3.56 6.77 5.02
N LEU A 112 -4.24 5.92 4.23
CA LEU A 112 -3.65 4.70 3.70
C LEU A 112 -2.42 5.06 2.86
N ARG A 113 -1.34 4.30 3.04
CA ARG A 113 -0.11 4.44 2.26
C ARG A 113 0.21 3.14 1.51
N LEU A 114 0.46 3.25 0.21
CA LEU A 114 0.91 2.18 -0.66
C LEU A 114 2.29 2.53 -1.19
N GLY A 115 3.33 1.86 -0.71
CA GLY A 115 4.64 1.85 -1.36
C GLY A 115 4.64 0.81 -2.47
N ILE A 116 5.04 1.18 -3.69
CA ILE A 116 5.12 0.27 -4.83
C ILE A 116 6.45 0.42 -5.57
N SER A 117 7.10 -0.69 -5.84
CA SER A 117 8.37 -0.72 -6.57
C SER A 117 8.17 -0.22 -8.01
N SER A 118 9.08 0.62 -8.48
CA SER A 118 9.08 1.11 -9.86
C SER A 118 9.21 -0.04 -10.85
N ASP A 119 9.98 -1.08 -10.53
CA ASP A 119 10.14 -2.24 -11.43
C ASP A 119 8.82 -2.99 -11.62
N TYR A 120 7.93 -2.97 -10.62
CA TYR A 120 6.60 -3.57 -10.72
C TYR A 120 5.68 -2.74 -11.62
N ILE A 121 5.68 -1.41 -11.48
CA ILE A 121 4.94 -0.48 -12.37
C ILE A 121 5.37 -0.65 -13.84
N HIS A 122 6.66 -0.85 -14.11
CA HIS A 122 7.15 -1.01 -15.48
C HIS A 122 6.85 -2.40 -16.07
N LYS A 123 6.78 -3.46 -15.24
CA LYS A 123 6.44 -4.81 -15.69
C LYS A 123 4.97 -4.93 -16.11
N THR A 124 4.05 -4.32 -15.37
CA THR A 124 2.63 -4.29 -15.76
C THR A 124 2.43 -3.53 -17.08
N ASN A 125 3.20 -2.46 -17.33
CA ASN A 125 3.16 -1.75 -18.61
C ASN A 125 3.69 -2.55 -19.80
N LYS A 126 4.67 -3.44 -19.59
CA LYS A 126 5.24 -4.28 -20.68
C LYS A 126 4.42 -5.53 -21.00
N ALA A 127 3.66 -6.07 -20.04
CA ALA A 127 2.77 -7.21 -20.29
C ALA A 127 1.58 -6.86 -21.22
N ASN A 128 1.35 -5.56 -21.47
CA ASN A 128 0.29 -5.03 -22.32
C ASN A 128 0.80 -4.52 -23.69
N ARG A 129 2.03 -4.85 -24.09
CA ARG A 129 2.54 -4.68 -25.45
C ARG A 129 2.79 -6.04 -26.09
#